data_AF-A0A950PDG7-F1
#
_entry.id   AF-A0A950PDG7-F1
#
_cell.length_a   1.000
_cell.length_b   1.000
_cell.length_c   1.000
_cell.angle_alpha   90.00
_cell.angle_beta   90.00
_cell.angle_gamma   90.00
#
_symmetry.space_group_name_H-M   'P 1'
#
loop_
_entity.id
_entity.type
_entity.pdbx_description
1 polymer ?
#
loop_
_entity_poly.entity_id
_entity_poly.type
_entity_poly.pdbx_seq_one_letter_code
_entity_poly.pdbx_strand_id
1 'polypeptide(L)'
;MAASQFRKGNIMTPTALPPDPEGMNERRAEWGARAIRHFQSHTCIDLEDALADLLCDLMHFADRNGFDFTHELHRAEMHYEAETTEGGAP
;
A
#
# COMPACT_ATOMS: atom_id res chain seq x y z
N MET A 1 -9.01 -13.50 -28.10
CA MET A 1 -10.15 -13.41 -27.16
C MET A 1 -9.96 -14.50 -26.12
N ALA A 2 -9.30 -14.20 -25.00
CA ALA A 2 -9.19 -15.11 -23.86
C ALA A 2 -9.96 -14.46 -22.71
N ALA A 3 -10.91 -15.21 -22.15
CA ALA A 3 -11.78 -14.75 -21.08
C ALA A 3 -10.97 -14.48 -19.82
N SER A 4 -11.01 -13.23 -19.33
CA SER A 4 -10.52 -12.88 -18.00
C SER A 4 -11.39 -13.57 -16.97
N GLN A 5 -10.83 -14.53 -16.25
CA GLN A 5 -11.46 -15.13 -15.09
C GLN A 5 -11.35 -14.11 -13.96
N PHE A 6 -12.48 -13.52 -13.58
CA PHE A 6 -12.62 -12.78 -12.33
C PHE A 6 -12.13 -13.67 -11.19
N ARG A 7 -10.93 -13.38 -10.66
CA ARG A 7 -10.57 -13.85 -9.33
C ARG A 7 -11.35 -12.94 -8.39
N LYS A 8 -12.20 -13.53 -7.55
CA LYS A 8 -12.79 -12.77 -6.46
C LYS A 8 -11.63 -12.39 -5.56
N GLY A 9 -11.18 -11.13 -5.65
CA GLY A 9 -10.28 -10.52 -4.69
C GLY A 9 -10.64 -11.00 -3.29
N ASN A 10 -9.64 -11.52 -2.60
CA ASN A 10 -9.75 -12.13 -1.29
C ASN A 10 -10.21 -11.06 -0.30
N ILE A 11 -11.52 -10.86 -0.19
CA ILE A 11 -12.16 -9.99 0.81
C ILE A 11 -11.87 -10.61 2.18
N MET A 12 -10.71 -10.25 2.74
CA MET A 12 -10.47 -10.46 4.16
C MET A 12 -11.61 -9.79 4.91
N THR A 13 -12.24 -10.54 5.81
CA THR A 13 -13.19 -10.02 6.81
C THR A 13 -12.65 -8.72 7.39
N PRO A 14 -13.48 -7.71 7.69
CA PRO A 14 -13.00 -6.46 8.25
C PRO A 14 -12.37 -6.75 9.61
N THR A 15 -11.05 -6.90 9.62
CA THR A 15 -10.24 -6.71 10.81
C THR A 15 -10.57 -5.31 11.30
N ALA A 16 -10.80 -5.15 12.60
CA ALA A 16 -10.98 -3.82 13.17
C ALA A 16 -9.86 -2.91 12.66
N LEU A 17 -10.21 -1.73 12.16
CA LEU A 17 -9.23 -0.74 11.70
C LEU A 17 -8.23 -0.50 12.83
N PRO A 18 -6.94 -0.32 12.50
CA PRO A 18 -5.97 -0.09 13.53
C PRO A 18 -6.23 1.25 14.24
N PRO A 19 -5.76 1.43 15.49
CA PRO A 19 -5.85 2.69 16.21
C PRO A 19 -5.35 3.89 15.38
N ASP A 20 -5.98 5.04 15.57
CA ASP A 20 -5.61 6.31 14.94
C ASP A 20 -5.33 7.37 16.01
N PRO A 21 -4.25 7.21 16.80
CA PRO A 21 -3.93 8.12 17.90
C PRO A 21 -3.69 9.57 17.42
N GLU A 22 -3.31 9.74 16.15
CA GLU A 22 -3.01 11.04 15.56
C GLU A 22 -4.17 11.63 14.74
N GLY A 23 -5.25 10.87 14.48
CA GLY A 23 -6.34 11.28 13.59
C GLY A 23 -5.90 11.45 12.12
N MET A 24 -4.89 10.71 11.68
CA MET A 24 -4.21 10.87 10.38
C MET A 24 -4.35 9.66 9.45
N ASN A 25 -4.88 8.53 9.93
CA ASN A 25 -4.92 7.29 9.13
C ASN A 25 -5.69 7.46 7.82
N GLU A 26 -6.84 8.14 7.85
CA GLU A 26 -7.64 8.42 6.64
C GLU A 26 -6.88 9.30 5.63
N ARG A 27 -6.08 10.26 6.12
CA ARG A 27 -5.27 11.13 5.25
C ARG A 27 -4.13 10.35 4.60
N ARG A 28 -3.45 9.50 5.38
CA ARG A 28 -2.39 8.61 4.88
C ARG A 28 -2.93 7.62 3.85
N ALA A 29 -4.11 7.04 4.10
CA ALA A 29 -4.81 6.17 3.16
C ALA A 29 -5.17 6.90 1.85
N GLU A 30 -5.68 8.13 1.91
CA GLU A 30 -5.98 8.94 0.72
C GLU A 30 -4.71 9.30 -0.07
N TRP A 31 -3.57 9.51 0.58
CA TRP A 31 -2.30 9.69 -0.13
C TRP A 31 -1.88 8.43 -0.89
N GLY A 32 -2.02 7.25 -0.28
CA GLY A 32 -1.82 5.97 -0.97
C GLY A 32 -2.77 5.78 -2.16
N ALA A 33 -4.05 6.09 -1.98
CA ALA A 33 -5.06 6.02 -3.05
C ALA A 33 -4.76 6.96 -4.22
N ARG A 34 -4.13 8.12 -3.99
CA ARG A 34 -3.67 9.02 -5.06
C ARG A 34 -2.51 8.43 -5.85
N ALA A 35 -1.53 7.81 -5.18
CA ALA A 35 -0.43 7.13 -5.85
C ALA A 35 -0.94 6.01 -6.77
N ILE A 36 -1.87 5.18 -6.28
CA ILE A 36 -2.52 4.12 -7.06
C ILE A 36 -3.26 4.69 -8.26
N ARG A 37 -4.14 5.69 -8.07
CA ARG A 37 -4.87 6.30 -9.19
C ARG A 37 -3.93 6.89 -10.25
N HIS A 38 -2.85 7.53 -9.83
CA HIS A 38 -1.85 8.05 -10.76
C HIS A 38 -1.17 6.92 -11.53
N PHE A 39 -0.77 5.84 -10.87
CA PHE A 39 -0.20 4.66 -11.50
C PHE A 39 -1.15 4.05 -12.53
N GLN A 40 -2.41 3.80 -12.15
CA GLN A 40 -3.44 3.25 -13.05
C GLN A 40 -3.68 4.13 -14.28
N SER A 41 -3.62 5.46 -14.13
CA SER A 41 -3.79 6.36 -15.29
C SER A 41 -2.69 6.24 -16.35
N HIS A 42 -1.53 5.68 -15.99
CA HIS A 42 -0.41 5.45 -16.91
C HIS A 42 -0.35 4.01 -17.45
N THR A 43 -0.78 3.04 -16.65
CA THR A 43 -0.62 1.61 -16.98
C THR A 43 -1.91 0.92 -17.43
N CYS A 44 -3.07 1.55 -17.18
CA CYS A 44 -4.39 0.96 -17.39
C CYS A 44 -4.64 -0.33 -16.59
N ILE A 45 -3.86 -0.58 -15.54
CA ILE A 45 -4.06 -1.73 -14.63
C ILE A 45 -5.30 -1.47 -13.75
N ASP A 46 -6.08 -2.53 -13.50
CA ASP A 46 -7.26 -2.45 -12.64
C ASP A 46 -6.88 -2.31 -11.16
N LEU A 47 -7.86 -2.02 -10.29
CA LEU A 47 -7.56 -1.77 -8.88
C LEU A 47 -7.11 -3.04 -8.14
N GLU A 48 -7.53 -4.21 -8.61
CA GLU A 48 -7.24 -5.50 -7.97
C GLU A 48 -5.74 -5.80 -8.03
N ASP A 49 -5.12 -5.53 -9.18
CA ASP A 49 -3.69 -5.79 -9.39
C ASP A 49 -2.81 -4.55 -9.12
N ALA A 50 -3.37 -3.33 -9.12
CA ALA A 50 -2.59 -2.08 -9.10
C ALA A 50 -1.62 -1.93 -7.92
N LEU A 51 -1.97 -2.39 -6.72
CA LEU A 51 -1.07 -2.27 -5.57
C LEU A 51 0.14 -3.20 -5.70
N ALA A 52 -0.07 -4.46 -6.10
CA ALA A 52 1.00 -5.43 -6.26
C ALA A 52 1.94 -5.03 -7.41
N ASP A 53 1.38 -4.59 -8.54
CA ASP A 53 2.14 -4.14 -9.68
C ASP A 53 2.92 -2.85 -9.39
N LEU A 54 2.33 -1.90 -8.64
CA LEU A 54 3.05 -0.72 -8.19
C LEU A 54 4.24 -1.08 -7.29
N LEU A 55 4.08 -2.03 -6.37
CA LEU A 55 5.19 -2.50 -5.54
C LEU A 55 6.31 -3.15 -6.38
N CYS A 56 5.96 -3.95 -7.39
CA CYS A 56 6.91 -4.53 -8.33
C CYS A 56 7.72 -3.45 -9.07
N ASP A 57 7.04 -2.43 -9.59
CA ASP A 57 7.68 -1.32 -10.28
C ASP A 57 8.55 -0.46 -9.34
N LEU A 58 8.16 -0.33 -8.06
CA LEU A 58 8.99 0.33 -7.04
C LEU A 58 10.25 -0.47 -6.68
N MET A 59 10.19 -1.81 -6.71
CA MET A 59 11.38 -2.65 -6.59
C MET A 59 12.33 -2.42 -7.77
N HIS A 60 11.80 -2.38 -9.00
CA HIS A 60 12.60 -2.03 -10.16
C HIS A 60 13.16 -0.61 -10.08
N PHE A 61 12.40 0.36 -9.58
CA PHE A 61 12.90 1.71 -9.34
C PHE A 61 14.05 1.72 -8.33
N ALA A 62 13.94 0.97 -7.24
CA ALA A 62 14.98 0.87 -6.21
C ALA A 62 16.29 0.33 -6.79
N ASP A 63 16.23 -0.77 -7.55
CA ASP A 63 17.39 -1.35 -8.24
C ASP A 63 18.09 -0.33 -9.16
N ARG A 64 17.30 0.48 -9.88
CA ARG A 64 17.82 1.46 -10.85
C ARG A 64 18.40 2.72 -10.20
N ASN A 65 18.00 3.01 -8.96
CA ASN A 65 18.40 4.24 -8.26
C ASN A 65 19.26 3.98 -7.01
N GLY A 66 19.64 2.73 -6.74
CA GLY A 66 20.53 2.36 -5.65
C GLY A 66 19.88 2.37 -4.27
N PHE A 67 18.57 2.18 -4.18
CA PHE A 67 17.87 1.97 -2.92
C PHE A 67 17.81 0.47 -2.58
N ASP A 68 17.93 0.13 -1.29
CA ASP A 68 17.58 -1.20 -0.80
C ASP A 68 16.08 -1.25 -0.48
N PHE A 69 15.30 -1.82 -1.40
CA PHE A 69 13.85 -1.89 -1.24
C PHE A 69 13.43 -2.64 0.02
N THR A 70 14.14 -3.70 0.40
CA THR A 70 13.79 -4.50 1.59
C THR A 70 14.03 -3.70 2.86
N HIS A 71 15.14 -2.94 2.90
CA HIS A 71 15.42 -2.04 4.01
C HIS A 71 14.37 -0.93 4.14
N GLU A 72 13.98 -0.29 3.03
CA GLU A 72 12.96 0.78 3.06
C GLU A 72 11.56 0.24 3.37
N LEU A 73 11.21 -0.96 2.91
CA LEU A 73 9.97 -1.63 3.30
C LEU A 73 9.94 -1.89 4.81
N HIS A 74 11.02 -2.39 5.39
CA HIS A 74 11.12 -2.61 6.83
C HIS A 74 10.97 -1.29 7.61
N ARG A 75 11.54 -0.18 7.12
CA ARG A 75 11.34 1.15 7.72
C ARG A 75 9.89 1.61 7.62
N ALA A 76 9.22 1.38 6.50
CA ALA A 76 7.81 1.70 6.33
C ALA A 76 6.92 0.91 7.28
N GLU A 77 7.21 -0.38 7.51
CA GLU A 77 6.52 -1.22 8.49
C GLU A 77 6.67 -0.67 9.92
N MET A 78 7.89 -0.29 10.32
CA MET A 78 8.13 0.33 11.64
C MET A 78 7.35 1.65 11.81
N HIS A 79 7.30 2.49 10.76
CA HIS A 79 6.51 3.72 10.80
C HIS A 79 5.02 3.41 10.92
N TYR A 80 4.50 2.47 10.12
CA TYR A 80 3.09 2.08 10.20
C TYR A 80 2.72 1.56 11.59
N GLU A 81 3.54 0.69 12.19
CA GLU A 81 3.34 0.20 13.56
C GLU A 81 3.33 1.36 14.58
N ALA A 82 4.29 2.27 14.50
CA ALA A 82 4.37 3.42 15.41
C ALA A 82 3.17 4.38 15.26
N GLU A 83 2.71 4.62 14.02
CA GLU A 83 1.60 5.52 13.71
C GLU A 83 0.23 4.92 14.04
N THR A 84 0.16 3.59 14.19
CA THR A 84 -1.09 2.85 14.41
C THR A 84 -1.18 2.13 15.76
N THR A 85 -0.14 2.22 16.60
CA THR A 85 -0.20 1.73 17.99
C THR A 85 -0.81 2.82 18.88
N GLU A 86 -1.66 2.44 19.84
CA GLU A 86 -2.22 3.39 20.81
C GLU A 86 -1.09 4.18 21.51
N GLY A 87 -1.16 5.51 21.47
CA GLY A 87 -0.22 6.39 22.14
C GLY A 87 -0.16 6.06 23.63
N GLY A 88 1.04 5.81 24.13
CA GLY A 88 1.24 5.31 25.49
C GLY A 88 0.68 6.19 26.61
N ALA A 89 0.33 5.49 27.69
CA ALA A 89 0.15 5.87 29.10
C ALA A 89 -1.30 6.21 29.56
N PRO A 90 -1.64 5.94 30.84
CA PRO A 90 -0.79 6.14 32.03
C PRO A 90 0.25 5.06 32.33
#